data_AF-A0A7X5XPJ7-F1
#
_entry.id   AF-A0A7X5XPJ7-F1
#
_cell.length_a   1.000
_cell.length_b   1.000
_cell.length_c   1.000
_cell.angle_alpha   90.00
_cell.angle_beta   90.00
_cell.angle_gamma   90.00
#
_symmetry.space_group_name_H-M   'P 1'
#
loop_
_entity.id
_entity.type
_entity.pdbx_description
1 polymer ?
#
loop_
_entity_poly.entity_id
_entity_poly.type
_entity_poly.pdbx_seq_one_letter_code
_entity_poly.pdbx_strand_id
1 'polypeptide(L)'
;MSQALTITAARLIRDVPAAEVRIDDALIAVSSLMTSVVTARRDTAGVPATRGQATIRRLMKAQMALVDVSGDILRVHGELADIGRETAGYDLHECPSIAEAGTSVRAAAA
;
A
#
# COMPACT_ATOMS: atom_id res chain seq x y z
N MET A 1 -18.36 3.70 18.49
CA MET A 1 -17.50 2.69 17.82
C MET A 1 -16.95 1.71 18.86
N SER A 2 -16.88 0.39 18.61
CA SER A 2 -16.29 -0.59 19.56
C SER A 2 -14.76 -0.43 19.63
N GLN A 3 -14.18 -0.42 20.83
CA GLN A 3 -12.72 -0.26 21.04
C GLN A 3 -11.88 -1.25 20.23
N ALA A 4 -12.38 -2.48 20.05
CA ALA A 4 -11.70 -3.52 19.27
C ALA A 4 -11.60 -3.15 17.77
N LEU A 5 -12.61 -2.49 17.21
CA LEU A 5 -12.61 -2.04 15.80
C LEU A 5 -11.58 -0.93 15.59
N THR A 6 -11.52 0.04 16.51
CA THR A 6 -10.54 1.13 16.45
C THR A 6 -9.09 0.63 16.52
N ILE A 7 -8.81 -0.34 17.40
CA ILE A 7 -7.47 -0.95 17.50
C ILE A 7 -7.11 -1.69 16.21
N THR A 8 -8.06 -2.39 15.61
CA THR A 8 -7.85 -3.15 14.37
C THR A 8 -7.59 -2.21 13.19
N ALA A 9 -8.41 -1.17 13.02
CA ALA A 9 -8.21 -0.16 11.97
C ALA A 9 -6.85 0.54 12.11
N ALA A 10 -6.46 0.91 13.33
CA ALA A 10 -5.16 1.53 13.58
C ALA A 10 -3.96 0.62 13.26
N ARG A 11 -4.12 -0.71 13.34
CA ARG A 11 -3.11 -1.68 12.89
C ARG A 11 -3.04 -1.73 11.37
N LEU A 12 -4.18 -1.87 10.70
CA LEU A 12 -4.24 -1.94 9.24
C LEU A 12 -3.66 -0.68 8.56
N ILE A 13 -3.93 0.50 9.12
CA ILE A 13 -3.35 1.79 8.63
C ILE A 13 -1.82 1.77 8.62
N ARG A 14 -1.18 1.01 9.53
CA ARG A 14 0.29 0.86 9.56
C ARG A 14 0.77 -0.31 8.71
N ASP A 15 0.07 -1.44 8.80
CA ASP A 15 0.52 -2.70 8.22
C ASP A 15 0.43 -2.69 6.68
N VAL A 16 -0.59 -2.04 6.11
CA VAL A 16 -0.78 -1.98 4.64
C VAL A 16 0.34 -1.19 3.96
N PRO A 17 0.64 0.08 4.33
CA PRO A 17 1.76 0.80 3.73
C PRO A 17 3.11 0.11 3.98
N ALA A 18 3.28 -0.53 5.15
CA ALA A 18 4.49 -1.28 5.44
C ALA A 18 4.66 -2.51 4.53
N ALA A 19 3.56 -3.14 4.10
CA ALA A 19 3.59 -4.23 3.13
C ALA A 19 3.95 -3.73 1.73
N GLU A 20 3.36 -2.61 1.29
CA GLU A 20 3.67 -1.96 0.01
C GLU A 20 5.16 -1.64 -0.12
N VAL A 21 5.74 -0.99 0.89
CA VAL A 21 7.17 -0.65 0.91
C VAL A 21 8.06 -1.89 0.80
N ARG A 22 7.71 -2.99 1.51
CA ARG A 22 8.50 -4.22 1.44
C ARG A 22 8.43 -4.90 0.08
N ILE A 23 7.34 -4.75 -0.65
CA ILE A 23 7.21 -5.28 -2.01
C ILE A 23 8.10 -4.48 -2.96
N ASP A 24 8.15 -3.16 -2.82
CA ASP A 24 9.05 -2.30 -3.58
C ASP A 24 10.52 -2.64 -3.30
N ASP A 25 10.88 -2.83 -2.03
CA ASP A 25 12.22 -3.28 -1.63
C ASP A 25 12.59 -4.62 -2.26
N ALA A 26 11.64 -5.57 -2.32
CA ALA A 26 11.85 -6.85 -2.98
C ALA A 26 12.05 -6.69 -4.50
N LEU A 27 11.28 -5.81 -5.15
CA LEU A 27 11.43 -5.53 -6.57
C LEU A 27 12.80 -4.90 -6.89
N ILE A 28 13.28 -3.98 -6.05
CA ILE A 28 14.63 -3.41 -6.14
C ILE A 28 15.70 -4.49 -5.99
N ALA A 29 15.56 -5.36 -4.99
CA ALA A 29 16.53 -6.43 -4.72
C ALA A 29 16.63 -7.41 -5.90
N VAL A 30 15.50 -7.85 -6.45
CA VAL A 30 15.48 -8.77 -7.60
C VAL A 30 16.02 -8.10 -8.87
N SER A 31 15.75 -6.81 -9.08
CA SER A 31 16.29 -6.04 -10.22
C SER A 31 17.80 -5.85 -10.15
N SER A 32 18.31 -5.61 -8.94
CA SER A 32 19.75 -5.55 -8.68
C SER A 32 20.41 -6.90 -8.97
N LEU A 33 19.80 -8.01 -8.51
CA LEU A 33 20.29 -9.36 -8.79
C LEU A 33 20.29 -9.68 -10.29
N MET A 34 19.24 -9.29 -11.02
CA MET A 34 19.19 -9.45 -12.48
C MET A 34 20.34 -8.72 -13.16
N THR A 35 20.62 -7.48 -12.75
CA THR A 35 21.76 -6.70 -13.25
C THR A 35 23.07 -7.44 -13.01
N SER A 36 23.32 -7.93 -11.78
CA SER A 36 24.52 -8.70 -11.45
C SER A 36 24.66 -9.96 -12.31
N VAL A 37 23.57 -10.71 -12.53
CA VAL A 37 23.60 -11.94 -13.35
C VAL A 37 23.89 -11.64 -14.81
N VAL A 38 23.30 -10.59 -15.38
CA VAL A 38 23.54 -10.21 -16.78
C VAL A 38 24.96 -9.69 -16.97
N THR A 39 25.47 -8.89 -16.03
CA THR A 39 26.86 -8.42 -16.03
C THR A 39 27.84 -9.59 -15.93
N ALA A 40 27.64 -10.52 -14.98
CA ALA A 40 28.48 -11.69 -14.84
C ALA A 40 28.51 -12.53 -16.13
N ARG A 41 27.36 -12.72 -16.79
CA ARG A 41 27.32 -13.43 -18.07
C ARG A 41 28.08 -12.70 -19.18
N ARG A 42 28.06 -11.37 -19.21
CA ARG A 42 28.78 -10.55 -20.20
C ARG A 42 30.30 -10.61 -19.98
N ASP A 43 30.72 -10.49 -18.72
CA ASP A 43 32.12 -10.22 -18.38
C ASP A 43 32.94 -11.49 -18.11
N THR A 44 32.29 -12.64 -17.97
CA THR A 44 33.00 -13.93 -17.79
C THR A 44 33.51 -14.45 -19.13
N ALA A 45 34.83 -14.36 -19.34
CA ALA A 45 35.49 -14.88 -20.53
C ALA A 45 35.23 -16.38 -20.75
N GLY A 46 34.98 -16.77 -22.00
CA GLY A 46 34.78 -18.18 -22.38
C GLY A 46 33.40 -18.76 -22.04
N VAL A 47 32.49 -17.99 -21.44
CA VAL A 47 31.11 -18.43 -21.17
C VAL A 47 30.21 -18.13 -22.36
N PRO A 48 29.55 -19.14 -22.96
CA PRO A 48 28.57 -18.90 -24.04
C PRO A 48 27.38 -18.06 -23.57
N ALA A 49 26.86 -17.19 -24.43
CA ALA A 49 25.69 -16.34 -24.12
C ALA A 49 24.41 -17.14 -23.77
N THR A 50 24.35 -18.42 -24.13
CA THR A 50 23.26 -19.34 -23.77
C THR A 50 23.31 -19.77 -22.31
N ARG A 51 24.48 -19.71 -21.66
CA ARG A 51 24.63 -20.01 -20.23
C ARG A 51 23.95 -18.90 -19.42
N GLY A 52 23.18 -19.30 -18.41
CA GLY A 52 22.44 -18.37 -17.54
C GLY A 52 21.11 -17.85 -18.12
N GLN A 53 20.74 -18.17 -19.37
CA GLN A 53 19.45 -17.75 -19.95
C GLN A 53 18.25 -18.26 -19.14
N ALA A 54 18.30 -19.52 -18.69
CA ALA A 54 17.25 -20.09 -17.84
C ALA A 54 17.15 -19.35 -16.48
N THR A 55 18.28 -18.92 -15.92
CA THR A 55 18.33 -18.13 -14.68
C THR A 55 17.71 -16.76 -14.89
N ILE A 56 18.09 -16.06 -15.95
CA ILE A 56 17.50 -14.76 -16.33
C ILE A 56 16.00 -14.87 -16.51
N ARG A 57 15.52 -15.90 -17.23
CA ARG A 57 14.09 -16.13 -17.41
C ARG A 57 13.37 -16.34 -16.08
N ARG A 58 13.98 -17.03 -15.12
CA ARG A 58 13.40 -17.22 -13.77
C ARG A 58 13.36 -15.92 -12.98
N LEU A 59 14.39 -15.07 -13.09
CA LEU A 59 14.39 -13.74 -12.46
C LEU A 59 13.32 -12.83 -13.05
N MET A 60 13.13 -12.83 -14.38
CA MET A 60 12.03 -12.08 -15.02
C MET A 60 10.66 -12.53 -14.52
N LYS A 61 10.45 -13.85 -14.37
CA LYS A 61 9.21 -14.37 -13.79
C LYS A 61 9.00 -13.92 -12.34
N ALA A 62 10.07 -13.90 -11.54
CA ALA A 62 10.00 -13.41 -10.17
C ALA A 62 9.64 -11.91 -10.12
N GLN A 63 10.21 -11.09 -11.00
CA GLN A 63 9.87 -9.67 -11.09
C GLN A 63 8.42 -9.45 -11.50
N MET A 64 7.91 -10.16 -12.51
CA MET A 64 6.50 -10.05 -12.91
C MET A 64 5.57 -10.44 -11.76
N ALA A 65 5.87 -11.52 -11.04
CA ALA A 65 5.08 -11.92 -9.89
C ALA A 65 5.07 -10.86 -8.77
N LEU A 66 6.19 -10.16 -8.54
CA LEU A 66 6.23 -9.06 -7.57
C LEU A 66 5.39 -7.86 -8.03
N VAL A 67 5.38 -7.55 -9.33
CA VAL A 67 4.52 -6.49 -9.90
C VAL A 67 3.03 -6.85 -9.75
N ASP A 68 2.67 -8.10 -10.01
CA ASP A 68 1.29 -8.58 -9.82
C ASP A 68 0.87 -8.44 -8.34
N VAL A 69 1.73 -8.89 -7.41
CA VAL A 69 1.50 -8.75 -5.97
C VAL A 69 1.39 -7.29 -5.53
N SER A 70 2.24 -6.40 -6.06
CA SER A 70 2.15 -4.96 -5.78
C SER A 70 0.79 -4.40 -6.18
N GLY A 71 0.31 -4.74 -7.38
CA GLY A 71 -1.01 -4.34 -7.86
C GLY A 71 -2.15 -4.88 -6.98
N ASP A 72 -2.07 -6.13 -6.54
CA ASP A 72 -3.07 -6.75 -5.67
C ASP A 72 -3.12 -6.06 -4.30
N ILE A 73 -1.96 -5.76 -3.70
CA ILE A 73 -1.90 -5.05 -2.41
C ILE A 73 -2.44 -3.63 -2.50
N LEU A 74 -2.17 -2.90 -3.58
CA LEU A 74 -2.76 -1.57 -3.81
C LEU A 74 -4.29 -1.62 -3.91
N ARG A 75 -4.86 -2.68 -4.51
CA ARG A 75 -6.32 -2.87 -4.54
C ARG A 75 -6.87 -3.18 -3.15
N VAL A 76 -6.21 -4.06 -2.39
CA VAL A 76 -6.56 -4.35 -1.00
C VAL A 76 -6.54 -3.06 -0.15
N HIS A 77 -5.57 -2.18 -0.35
CA HIS A 77 -5.54 -0.88 0.31
C HIS A 77 -6.79 -0.05 -0.02
N GLY A 78 -7.14 0.07 -1.31
CA GLY A 78 -8.35 0.76 -1.75
C GLY A 78 -9.62 0.18 -1.12
N GLU A 79 -9.79 -1.14 -1.17
CA GLU A 79 -10.92 -1.84 -0.57
C GLU A 79 -11.02 -1.60 0.95
N LEU A 80 -9.89 -1.65 1.66
CA LEU A 80 -9.85 -1.35 3.10
C LEU A 80 -10.19 0.11 3.40
N ALA A 81 -9.78 1.05 2.54
CA ALA A 81 -10.13 2.46 2.68
C ALA A 81 -11.63 2.70 2.46
N ASP A 82 -12.23 2.01 1.50
CA ASP A 82 -13.67 2.07 1.23
C ASP A 82 -14.48 1.46 2.39
N ILE A 83 -14.09 0.27 2.88
CA ILE A 83 -14.67 -0.33 4.09
C ILE A 83 -14.54 0.64 5.28
N GLY A 84 -13.37 1.26 5.46
CA GLY A 84 -13.16 2.26 6.51
C GLY A 84 -14.13 3.43 6.40
N ARG A 85 -14.36 3.95 5.19
CA ARG A 85 -15.32 5.04 4.94
C ARG A 85 -16.76 4.64 5.25
N GLU A 86 -17.16 3.43 4.85
CA GLU A 86 -18.51 2.90 5.08
C GLU A 86 -18.78 2.57 6.55
N THR A 87 -17.78 2.00 7.24
CA THR A 87 -17.95 1.46 8.60
C THR A 87 -17.58 2.43 9.71
N ALA A 88 -16.60 3.32 9.47
CA ALA A 88 -16.27 4.38 10.42
C ALA A 88 -17.24 5.55 10.34
N GLY A 89 -18.00 5.64 9.23
CA GLY A 89 -18.94 6.72 8.96
C GLY A 89 -18.24 8.06 8.79
N TYR A 90 -18.70 8.87 7.86
CA TYR A 90 -18.64 10.31 8.06
C TYR A 90 -19.56 10.65 9.23
N ASP A 91 -19.16 10.33 10.46
CA ASP A 91 -19.86 10.78 11.66
C ASP A 91 -19.67 12.30 11.80
N LEU A 92 -20.27 13.03 10.87
CA LEU A 92 -20.51 14.46 10.85
C LEU A 92 -21.63 14.82 11.85
N HIS A 93 -22.04 13.90 12.74
CA HIS A 93 -23.05 14.19 13.76
C HIS A 93 -22.52 14.91 15.00
N GLU A 94 -21.21 15.17 15.11
CA GLU A 94 -20.77 16.36 15.85
C GLU A 94 -20.85 17.57 14.90
N CYS A 95 -22.07 18.07 14.69
CA CYS A 95 -22.20 19.52 14.64
C CYS A 95 -21.81 20.01 16.03
N PRO A 96 -20.67 20.69 16.23
CA PRO A 96 -20.35 21.24 17.52
C PRO A 96 -21.52 22.14 17.94
N SER A 97 -21.89 22.10 19.22
CA SER A 97 -23.02 22.80 19.85
C SER A 97 -23.09 24.32 19.60
N ILE A 98 -22.12 24.89 18.89
CA ILE A 98 -22.12 26.24 18.33
C ILE A 98 -23.25 26.48 17.31
N ALA A 99 -23.84 25.44 16.70
CA ALA A 99 -25.02 25.62 15.84
C ALA A 99 -26.32 25.92 16.62
N GLU A 100 -26.43 25.49 17.89
CA GLU A 100 -27.59 25.81 18.75
C GLU A 100 -27.44 27.16 19.46
N ALA A 101 -26.21 27.70 19.56
CA ALA A 101 -25.95 29.01 20.14
C ALA A 101 -26.38 30.19 19.25
N GLY A 102 -26.74 29.94 17.98
CA GLY A 102 -27.14 30.97 17.02
C GLY A 102 -28.61 31.40 17.09
N THR A 103 -29.47 30.71 17.84
CA THR A 103 -30.92 30.96 17.82
C THR A 103 -31.45 31.72 19.04
N SER A 104 -30.62 32.05 20.04
CA SER A 104 -31.07 32.78 21.24
C SER A 104 -30.93 34.31 21.17
N VAL A 105 -30.28 34.87 20.13
CA VAL A 105 -30.06 36.34 20.03
C VAL A 105 -31.09 37.01 19.11
N ARG A 106 -32.37 36.65 19.19
CA ARG A 106 -33.42 37.39 18.47
C ARG A 106 -34.79 37.45 19.15
N ALA A 107 -34.83 37.41 20.47
CA ALA A 107 -36.05 37.66 21.23
C ALA A 107 -35.78 38.31 22.60
N ALA A 108 -35.22 39.52 22.62
CA ALA A 108 -35.42 40.51 23.69
C ALA A 108 -34.60 41.79 23.44
N ALA A 109 -35.22 42.80 22.81
CA ALA A 109 -35.01 44.22 23.09
C ALA A 109 -35.93 45.01 22.14
N ALA A 110 -37.19 45.11 22.57
CA ALA A 110 -38.04 46.26 22.29
C ALA A 110 -37.65 47.40 23.25
#